data_AF-A0A2G9SBH1-F1
#
_entry.id   AF-A0A2G9SBH1-F1
#
_cell.length_a   1.000
_cell.length_b   1.000
_cell.length_c   1.000
_cell.angle_alpha   90.00
_cell.angle_beta   90.00
_cell.angle_gamma   90.00
#
_symmetry.space_group_name_H-M   'P 1'
#
loop_
_entity.id
_entity.type
_entity.pdbx_description
1 polymer ?
#
loop_
_entity_poly.entity_id
_entity_poly.type
_entity_poly.pdbx_seq_one_letter_code
_entity_poly.pdbx_strand_id
1 'polypeptide(L)'
;VKKVQVRKPAPGISDAVPSRKRPTPVNIASAIKKNTTTSTTTVSQRPFKDRVIHLLALKPYKKPELILRLQKDGLSLQDKDCLDGLLQQVANISAKDCTYTLKDSNYKEVQKDWPGYSEGDQQLLKRILVRKVSQPQNPCGQTENAPLSPPKDDVNSTSPYPQVCYKLHITSLQ
;
A
#
# COMPACT_ATOMS: atom_id res chain seq x y z
N VAL A 1 4.76 -38.94 -83.45
CA VAL A 1 5.91 -38.09 -83.86
C VAL A 1 5.99 -36.86 -82.96
N LYS A 2 7.21 -36.54 -82.51
CA LYS A 2 7.75 -35.22 -82.11
C LYS A 2 7.10 -34.41 -80.96
N LYS A 3 7.91 -34.29 -79.90
CA LYS A 3 7.98 -33.33 -78.79
C LYS A 3 8.46 -31.96 -79.27
N VAL A 4 7.90 -30.84 -78.78
CA VAL A 4 8.61 -29.55 -78.61
C VAL A 4 8.01 -28.74 -77.45
N GLN A 5 8.87 -28.37 -76.49
CA GLN A 5 8.66 -27.41 -75.40
C GLN A 5 8.76 -25.97 -75.91
N VAL A 6 7.99 -25.02 -75.36
CA VAL A 6 8.39 -23.60 -75.36
C VAL A 6 7.96 -22.90 -74.06
N ARG A 7 8.99 -22.64 -73.23
CA ARG A 7 9.32 -21.43 -72.44
C ARG A 7 8.40 -20.93 -71.32
N LYS A 8 9.08 -20.66 -70.20
CA LYS A 8 8.66 -19.90 -69.01
C LYS A 8 9.60 -18.69 -68.90
N PRO A 9 9.12 -17.52 -68.47
CA PRO A 9 9.68 -16.90 -67.26
C PRO A 9 8.62 -16.31 -66.32
N ALA A 10 9.04 -16.09 -65.06
CA ALA A 10 8.28 -15.90 -63.81
C ALA A 10 7.90 -14.41 -63.52
N PRO A 11 7.68 -13.95 -62.25
CA PRO A 11 6.85 -14.40 -61.11
C PRO A 11 5.88 -13.29 -60.62
N GLY A 12 4.88 -13.59 -59.78
CA GLY A 12 4.09 -12.52 -59.14
C GLY A 12 3.04 -12.97 -58.14
N ILE A 13 3.29 -12.63 -56.87
CA ILE A 13 2.38 -12.33 -55.74
C ILE A 13 1.27 -13.33 -55.36
N SER A 14 1.42 -13.91 -54.16
CA SER A 14 0.35 -14.57 -53.41
C SER A 14 -0.58 -13.51 -52.81
N ASP A 15 -1.90 -13.64 -52.96
CA ASP A 15 -2.80 -13.01 -51.99
C ASP A 15 -4.15 -13.74 -51.80
N ALA A 16 -4.52 -13.78 -50.52
CA ALA A 16 -5.81 -14.00 -49.88
C ALA A 16 -6.75 -15.13 -50.32
N VAL A 17 -6.74 -16.23 -49.54
CA VAL A 17 -7.88 -17.15 -49.37
C VAL A 17 -8.90 -16.54 -48.37
N PRO A 18 -10.21 -16.45 -48.67
CA PRO A 18 -11.21 -16.09 -47.68
C PRO A 18 -11.60 -17.34 -46.86
N SER A 19 -10.97 -17.54 -45.70
CA SER A 19 -11.33 -18.64 -44.80
C SER A 19 -12.52 -18.26 -43.91
N ARG A 20 -13.71 -18.67 -44.35
CA ARG A 20 -14.84 -19.21 -43.59
C ARG A 20 -14.91 -18.77 -42.10
N LYS A 21 -15.69 -17.70 -41.84
CA LYS A 21 -16.08 -17.28 -40.49
C LYS A 21 -16.92 -18.36 -39.80
N ARG A 22 -16.37 -19.03 -38.79
CA ARG A 22 -17.18 -19.75 -37.78
C ARG A 22 -17.67 -18.72 -36.75
N PRO A 23 -18.97 -18.66 -36.40
CA PRO A 23 -19.41 -17.94 -35.23
C PRO A 23 -18.98 -18.75 -33.99
N THR A 24 -17.92 -18.34 -33.32
CA THR A 24 -17.65 -18.83 -31.96
C THR A 24 -18.71 -18.26 -31.01
N PRO A 25 -19.31 -19.08 -30.14
CA PRO A 25 -20.26 -18.59 -29.15
C PRO A 25 -19.51 -17.64 -28.20
N VAL A 26 -19.88 -16.37 -28.22
CA VAL A 26 -19.40 -15.38 -27.26
C VAL A 26 -19.87 -15.82 -25.87
N ASN A 27 -18.94 -16.12 -24.97
CA ASN A 27 -19.25 -16.46 -23.59
C ASN A 27 -19.69 -15.17 -22.85
N ILE A 28 -21.00 -14.90 -22.84
CA ILE A 28 -21.62 -13.73 -22.19
C ILE A 28 -21.57 -13.84 -20.65
N ALA A 29 -21.13 -14.97 -20.08
CA ALA A 29 -21.07 -15.16 -18.61
C ALA A 29 -20.08 -14.23 -17.88
N SER A 30 -19.34 -13.39 -18.61
CA SER A 30 -18.38 -12.44 -18.07
C SER A 30 -18.92 -11.00 -17.90
N ALA A 31 -20.16 -10.71 -18.31
CA ALA A 31 -20.62 -9.33 -18.45
C ALA A 31 -21.29 -8.71 -17.20
N ILE A 32 -21.46 -9.45 -16.09
CA ILE A 32 -22.27 -8.93 -14.97
C ILE A 32 -21.56 -9.19 -13.63
N LYS A 33 -21.13 -8.09 -12.97
CA LYS A 33 -20.56 -7.95 -11.60
C LYS A 33 -19.02 -8.03 -11.47
N LYS A 34 -18.26 -7.04 -11.98
CA LYS A 34 -16.77 -6.99 -11.92
C LYS A 34 -16.18 -5.72 -11.29
N ASN A 35 -16.71 -5.24 -10.17
CA ASN A 35 -16.06 -4.15 -9.43
C ASN A 35 -15.53 -4.59 -8.06
N THR A 36 -16.10 -5.62 -7.45
CA THR A 36 -15.65 -6.10 -6.12
C THR A 36 -14.81 -7.37 -6.22
N THR A 37 -15.20 -8.33 -7.07
CA THR A 37 -14.51 -9.63 -7.21
C THR A 37 -13.16 -9.52 -7.95
N THR A 38 -13.04 -8.59 -8.88
CA THR A 38 -11.78 -8.30 -9.59
C THR A 38 -10.75 -7.73 -8.63
N SER A 39 -11.14 -6.78 -7.78
CA SER A 39 -10.26 -6.14 -6.81
C SER A 39 -9.72 -7.14 -5.78
N THR A 40 -10.58 -7.99 -5.22
CA THR A 40 -10.14 -9.06 -4.30
C THR A 40 -9.21 -10.06 -4.99
N THR A 41 -9.48 -10.43 -6.23
CA THR A 41 -8.60 -11.31 -7.02
C THR A 41 -7.25 -10.63 -7.28
N THR A 42 -7.22 -9.35 -7.62
CA THR A 42 -5.96 -8.64 -7.87
C THR A 42 -5.11 -8.45 -6.62
N VAL A 43 -5.74 -8.38 -5.43
CA VAL A 43 -5.03 -8.37 -4.15
C VAL A 43 -4.52 -9.77 -3.80
N SER A 44 -5.30 -10.83 -4.07
CA SER A 44 -4.92 -12.21 -3.78
C SER A 44 -3.69 -12.68 -4.56
N GLN A 45 -3.51 -12.16 -5.78
CA GLN A 45 -2.33 -12.42 -6.62
C GLN A 45 -1.04 -11.75 -6.12
N ARG A 46 -1.12 -10.84 -5.15
CA ARG A 46 0.07 -10.17 -4.61
C ARG A 46 0.80 -11.07 -3.60
N PRO A 47 2.13 -10.93 -3.47
CA PRO A 47 2.89 -11.67 -2.47
C PRO A 47 2.28 -11.51 -1.07
N PHE A 48 2.27 -12.59 -0.28
CA PHE A 48 1.67 -12.60 1.04
C PHE A 48 2.26 -11.52 1.96
N LYS A 49 3.59 -11.33 1.92
CA LYS A 49 4.31 -10.26 2.61
C LYS A 49 3.74 -8.88 2.28
N ASP A 50 3.60 -8.58 0.99
CA ASP A 50 3.07 -7.28 0.54
C ASP A 50 1.65 -7.08 1.07
N ARG A 51 0.78 -8.09 0.97
CA ARG A 51 -0.60 -7.99 1.46
C ARG A 51 -0.65 -7.59 2.95
N VAL A 52 0.21 -8.18 3.78
CA VAL A 52 0.30 -7.84 5.22
C VAL A 52 0.86 -6.43 5.44
N ILE A 53 1.94 -6.06 4.74
CA ILE A 53 2.56 -4.74 4.83
C ILE A 53 1.53 -3.65 4.51
N HIS A 54 0.77 -3.82 3.41
CA HIS A 54 -0.18 -2.82 2.96
C HIS A 54 -1.38 -2.66 3.91
N LEU A 55 -1.80 -3.71 4.62
CA LEU A 55 -2.81 -3.61 5.66
C LEU A 55 -2.29 -2.85 6.88
N LEU A 56 -1.09 -3.20 7.36
CA LEU A 56 -0.49 -2.57 8.55
C LEU A 56 0.00 -1.15 8.30
N ALA A 57 0.25 -0.77 7.05
CA ALA A 57 0.64 0.59 6.67
C ALA A 57 -0.47 1.62 6.92
N LEU A 58 -1.74 1.20 6.88
CA LEU A 58 -2.88 2.08 7.10
C LEU A 58 -3.20 2.24 8.58
N LYS A 59 -3.21 1.13 9.32
CA LYS A 59 -3.57 1.13 10.75
C LYS A 59 -3.01 -0.08 11.51
N PRO A 60 -2.94 0.02 12.86
CA PRO A 60 -2.70 -1.14 13.71
C PRO A 60 -3.82 -2.20 13.55
N TYR A 61 -3.44 -3.48 13.58
CA TYR A 61 -4.38 -4.61 13.50
C TYR A 61 -4.12 -5.67 14.56
N LYS A 62 -5.17 -6.27 15.11
CA LYS A 62 -5.06 -7.48 15.93
C LYS A 62 -4.94 -8.72 15.04
N LYS A 63 -4.27 -9.78 15.51
CA LYS A 63 -4.12 -11.05 14.77
C LYS A 63 -5.45 -11.62 14.23
N PRO A 64 -6.52 -11.79 15.02
CA PRO A 64 -7.78 -12.33 14.50
C PRO A 64 -8.44 -11.41 13.45
N GLU A 65 -8.36 -10.08 13.63
CA GLU A 65 -8.89 -9.12 12.67
C GLU A 65 -8.12 -9.16 11.34
N LEU A 66 -6.79 -9.30 11.43
CA LEU A 66 -5.91 -9.40 10.28
C LEU A 66 -6.21 -10.67 9.48
N ILE A 67 -6.36 -11.82 10.16
CA ILE A 67 -6.74 -13.10 9.53
C ILE A 67 -8.07 -12.96 8.80
N LEU A 68 -9.10 -12.40 9.46
CA LEU A 68 -10.42 -12.23 8.85
C LEU A 68 -10.37 -11.36 7.59
N ARG A 69 -9.57 -10.27 7.61
CA ARG A 69 -9.42 -9.40 6.45
C ARG A 69 -8.71 -10.11 5.30
N LEU A 70 -7.63 -10.83 5.60
CA LEU A 70 -6.86 -11.57 4.62
C LEU A 70 -7.66 -12.73 4.02
N GLN A 71 -8.50 -13.42 4.80
CA GLN A 71 -9.39 -14.47 4.33
C GLN A 71 -10.36 -13.97 3.25
N LYS A 72 -10.91 -12.76 3.42
CA LYS A 72 -11.74 -12.10 2.40
C LYS A 72 -11.00 -11.83 1.09
N ASP A 73 -9.68 -11.70 1.16
CA ASP A 73 -8.80 -11.49 0.01
C ASP A 73 -8.16 -12.81 -0.47
N GLY A 74 -8.57 -13.98 0.03
CA GLY A 74 -8.03 -15.29 -0.35
C GLY A 74 -6.75 -15.65 0.42
N LEU A 75 -6.80 -15.69 1.74
CA LEU A 75 -5.74 -16.25 2.59
C LEU A 75 -5.78 -17.79 2.55
N SER A 76 -4.65 -18.43 2.23
CA SER A 76 -4.55 -19.89 2.31
C SER A 76 -4.22 -20.36 3.74
N LEU A 77 -4.38 -21.66 4.01
CA LEU A 77 -4.00 -22.23 5.31
C LEU A 77 -2.49 -22.11 5.56
N GLN A 78 -1.68 -22.38 4.54
CA GLN A 78 -0.22 -22.24 4.60
C GLN A 78 0.20 -20.81 4.97
N ASP A 79 -0.42 -19.81 4.34
CA ASP A 79 -0.15 -18.41 4.68
C ASP A 79 -0.53 -18.09 6.13
N LYS A 80 -1.61 -18.70 6.64
CA LYS A 80 -2.04 -18.54 8.05
C LYS A 80 -0.96 -19.04 9.01
N ASP A 81 -0.31 -20.16 8.69
CA ASP A 81 0.75 -20.73 9.51
C ASP A 81 2.04 -19.88 9.43
N CYS A 82 2.35 -19.32 8.25
CA CYS A 82 3.48 -18.41 8.06
C CYS A 82 3.25 -16.99 8.61
N LEU A 83 2.00 -16.60 8.87
CA LEU A 83 1.63 -15.24 9.27
C LEU A 83 2.35 -14.78 10.54
N ASP A 84 2.52 -15.67 11.53
CA ASP A 84 3.13 -15.32 12.80
C ASP A 84 4.60 -14.90 12.65
N GLY A 85 5.39 -15.74 11.98
CA GLY A 85 6.80 -15.44 11.69
C GLY A 85 6.95 -14.20 10.81
N LEU A 86 6.07 -14.02 9.84
CA LEU A 86 6.05 -12.81 9.01
C LEU A 86 5.78 -11.55 9.84
N LEU A 87 4.78 -11.59 10.74
CA LEU A 87 4.45 -10.46 11.60
C LEU A 87 5.61 -10.08 12.52
N GLN A 88 6.33 -11.06 13.07
CA GLN A 88 7.52 -10.79 13.88
C GLN A 88 8.62 -10.08 13.09
N GLN A 89 8.75 -10.36 11.79
CA GLN A 89 9.70 -9.70 10.91
C GLN A 89 9.26 -8.29 10.50
N VAL A 90 8.00 -8.12 10.06
CA VAL A 90 7.56 -6.85 9.45
C VAL A 90 6.89 -5.87 10.41
N ALA A 91 6.43 -6.34 11.57
CA ALA A 91 5.61 -5.57 12.50
C ALA A 91 6.14 -5.60 13.94
N ASN A 92 5.79 -4.57 14.71
CA ASN A 92 5.97 -4.53 16.16
C ASN A 92 4.68 -4.99 16.83
N ILE A 93 4.79 -5.81 17.86
CA ILE A 93 3.66 -6.21 18.70
C ILE A 93 3.57 -5.30 19.93
N SER A 94 2.42 -4.70 20.16
CA SER A 94 2.14 -3.97 21.39
C SER A 94 1.80 -4.95 22.51
N ALA A 95 2.57 -4.92 23.61
CA ALA A 95 2.35 -5.80 24.76
C ALA A 95 1.05 -5.49 25.53
N LYS A 96 0.45 -4.31 25.33
CA LYS A 96 -0.74 -3.86 26.05
C LYS A 96 -2.03 -4.47 25.50
N ASP A 97 -2.12 -4.56 24.17
CA ASP A 97 -3.35 -4.87 23.43
C ASP A 97 -3.15 -5.92 22.33
N CYS A 98 -1.93 -6.49 22.22
CA CYS A 98 -1.54 -7.49 21.24
C CYS A 98 -1.81 -7.05 19.79
N THR A 99 -1.68 -5.76 19.53
CA THR A 99 -1.89 -5.15 18.22
C THR A 99 -0.57 -5.06 17.47
N TYR A 100 -0.60 -5.37 16.18
CA TYR A 100 0.54 -5.33 15.28
C TYR A 100 0.57 -3.99 14.54
N THR A 101 1.74 -3.35 14.50
CA THR A 101 2.00 -2.09 13.79
C THR A 101 3.18 -2.25 12.85
N LEU A 102 3.12 -1.64 11.66
CA LEU A 102 4.21 -1.77 10.68
C LEU A 102 5.49 -1.12 11.20
N LYS A 103 6.64 -1.81 11.11
CA LYS A 103 7.95 -1.24 11.44
C LYS A 103 8.33 -0.13 10.46
N ASP A 104 9.03 0.89 10.94
CA ASP A 104 9.42 2.05 10.12
C ASP A 104 10.27 1.64 8.89
N SER A 105 11.12 0.63 9.03
CA SER A 105 11.97 0.10 7.96
C SER A 105 11.19 -0.55 6.80
N ASN A 106 9.94 -0.96 7.02
CA ASN A 106 9.10 -1.60 6.01
C ASN A 106 8.20 -0.61 5.25
N TYR A 107 8.12 0.66 5.66
CA TYR A 107 7.34 1.66 4.90
C TYR A 107 7.87 1.91 3.49
N LYS A 108 9.15 1.60 3.24
CA LYS A 108 9.76 1.64 1.90
C LYS A 108 9.18 0.60 0.93
N GLU A 109 8.58 -0.46 1.45
CA GLU A 109 7.96 -1.54 0.64
C GLU A 109 6.47 -1.24 0.32
N VAL A 110 5.91 -0.15 0.87
CA VAL A 110 4.50 0.20 0.67
C VAL A 110 4.29 0.88 -0.69
N GLN A 111 3.34 0.37 -1.46
CA GLN A 111 2.98 0.85 -2.80
C GLN A 111 1.77 1.78 -2.72
N LYS A 112 1.85 2.92 -3.42
CA LYS A 112 0.76 3.91 -3.44
C LYS A 112 -0.42 3.46 -4.30
N ASP A 113 -0.15 2.72 -5.37
CA ASP A 113 -1.15 2.22 -6.34
C ASP A 113 -1.64 0.81 -6.00
N TRP A 114 -1.70 0.49 -4.70
CA TRP A 114 -2.14 -0.83 -4.24
C TRP A 114 -3.62 -1.05 -4.56
N PRO A 115 -4.02 -2.18 -5.19
CA PRO A 115 -5.39 -2.41 -5.64
C PRO A 115 -6.43 -2.49 -4.51
N GLY A 116 -5.99 -2.64 -3.25
CA GLY A 116 -6.85 -2.65 -2.07
C GLY A 116 -7.09 -1.29 -1.42
N TYR A 117 -6.46 -0.21 -1.91
CA TYR A 117 -6.60 1.12 -1.33
C TYR A 117 -7.71 1.92 -1.99
N SER A 118 -8.63 2.42 -1.16
CA SER A 118 -9.55 3.48 -1.57
C SER A 118 -8.81 4.81 -1.72
N GLU A 119 -9.44 5.79 -2.37
CA GLU A 119 -8.88 7.14 -2.48
C GLU A 119 -8.58 7.75 -1.09
N GLY A 120 -9.45 7.53 -0.11
CA GLY A 120 -9.24 7.93 1.28
C GLY A 120 -8.00 7.27 1.89
N ASP A 121 -7.80 5.97 1.63
CA ASP A 121 -6.62 5.23 2.11
C ASP A 121 -5.34 5.75 1.47
N GLN A 122 -5.36 6.09 0.17
CA GLN A 122 -4.20 6.67 -0.51
C GLN A 122 -3.82 8.04 0.08
N GLN A 123 -4.80 8.89 0.39
CA GLN A 123 -4.54 10.18 1.06
C GLN A 123 -4.01 9.98 2.49
N LEU A 124 -4.57 9.02 3.24
CA LEU A 124 -4.07 8.64 4.55
C LEU A 124 -2.61 8.18 4.46
N LEU A 125 -2.32 7.29 3.51
CA LEU A 125 -0.99 6.74 3.29
C LEU A 125 0.02 7.85 2.97
N LYS A 126 -0.34 8.81 2.10
CA LYS A 126 0.51 9.99 1.82
C LYS A 126 0.91 10.71 3.11
N ARG A 127 -0.05 10.98 4.02
CA ARG A 127 0.23 11.63 5.31
C ARG A 127 1.08 10.76 6.23
N ILE A 128 0.84 9.45 6.26
CA ILE A 128 1.63 8.51 7.06
C ILE A 128 3.08 8.47 6.57
N LEU A 129 3.31 8.33 5.26
CA LEU A 129 4.65 8.29 4.67
C LEU A 129 5.43 9.57 4.97
N VAL A 130 4.82 10.75 4.87
CA VAL A 130 5.47 12.01 5.25
C VAL A 130 5.93 11.96 6.71
N ARG A 131 5.06 11.58 7.65
CA ARG A 131 5.44 11.50 9.07
C ARG A 131 6.50 10.43 9.36
N LYS A 132 6.40 9.28 8.69
CA LYS A 132 7.23 8.09 8.97
C LYS A 132 8.60 8.12 8.30
N VAL A 133 8.68 8.66 7.08
CA VAL A 133 9.92 8.72 6.30
C VAL A 133 10.70 10.01 6.59
N SER A 134 10.03 11.10 6.97
CA SER A 134 10.69 12.39 7.21
C SER A 134 11.10 12.66 8.66
N GLN A 135 10.75 11.79 9.62
CA GLN A 135 11.26 11.94 10.99
C GLN A 135 12.61 11.21 11.17
N PRO A 136 13.66 11.91 11.66
CA PRO A 136 14.84 11.22 12.19
C PRO A 136 14.43 10.42 13.43
N GLN A 137 14.82 9.15 13.46
CA GLN A 137 14.32 8.11 14.36
C GLN A 137 14.30 8.54 15.84
N ASN A 138 13.10 8.77 16.38
CA ASN A 138 12.84 8.66 17.81
C ASN A 138 11.82 7.53 18.01
N PRO A 139 12.17 6.41 18.67
CA PRO A 139 11.24 5.35 18.95
C PRO A 139 10.45 5.75 20.20
N CYS A 140 9.39 6.53 20.05
CA CYS A 140 8.45 6.74 21.15
C CYS A 140 7.02 6.52 20.68
N GLY A 141 6.32 5.70 21.46
CA GLY A 141 5.08 5.05 21.10
C GLY A 141 3.96 6.02 20.74
N GLN A 142 3.03 5.46 19.99
CA GLN A 142 1.71 6.05 19.79
C GLN A 142 1.05 6.30 21.15
N THR A 143 0.89 7.56 21.51
CA THR A 143 0.01 8.16 22.53
C THR A 143 -0.05 9.65 22.13
N GLU A 144 -1.15 10.37 22.02
CA GLU A 144 -2.56 10.12 22.20
C GLU A 144 -3.38 10.94 21.18
N ASN A 145 -4.70 10.79 21.22
CA ASN A 145 -5.62 11.82 20.76
C ASN A 145 -5.34 13.15 21.50
N ALA A 146 -4.77 14.14 20.83
CA ALA A 146 -4.77 15.51 21.33
C ALA A 146 -5.50 16.42 20.31
N PRO A 147 -6.48 17.24 20.76
CA PRO A 147 -7.23 18.10 19.87
C PRO A 147 -6.33 19.21 19.34
N LEU A 148 -6.57 19.57 18.07
CA LEU A 148 -5.98 20.73 17.41
C LEU A 148 -6.39 22.00 18.17
N SER A 149 -5.53 22.51 19.05
CA SER A 149 -5.61 23.90 19.50
C SER A 149 -4.99 24.78 18.41
N PRO A 150 -5.70 25.80 17.89
CA PRO A 150 -5.12 26.75 16.95
C PRO A 150 -4.10 27.65 17.66
N PRO A 151 -2.99 28.04 17.01
CA PRO A 151 -2.09 29.05 17.53
C PRO A 151 -2.85 30.39 17.61
N LYS A 152 -2.76 31.05 18.76
CA LYS A 152 -3.21 32.44 18.89
C LYS A 152 -2.15 33.35 18.28
N ASP A 153 -2.50 33.96 17.16
CA ASP A 153 -1.80 35.12 16.63
C ASP A 153 -2.24 36.36 17.44
N ASP A 154 -1.44 36.74 18.44
CA ASP A 154 -1.48 38.09 19.01
C ASP A 154 -0.39 38.91 18.33
N VAL A 155 -0.80 39.79 17.42
CA VAL A 155 0.04 40.82 16.81
C VAL A 155 -0.52 42.20 17.19
N ASN A 156 0.18 42.95 18.05
CA ASN A 156 0.41 44.40 17.84
C ASN A 156 1.45 45.00 18.82
N SER A 157 2.65 45.22 18.28
CA SER A 157 3.58 46.38 18.40
C SER A 157 3.80 47.21 19.68
N THR A 158 5.10 47.39 19.98
CA THR A 158 5.82 48.65 20.34
C THR A 158 6.19 48.94 21.83
N SER A 159 7.46 48.59 22.18
CA SER A 159 8.55 49.44 22.77
C SER A 159 8.49 49.91 24.26
N PRO A 160 9.62 50.20 24.98
CA PRO A 160 10.99 49.62 25.00
C PRO A 160 11.68 49.40 26.41
N TYR A 161 12.82 48.67 26.41
CA TYR A 161 14.01 48.69 27.32
C TYR A 161 13.97 48.17 28.80
N PRO A 162 15.11 47.82 29.44
CA PRO A 162 16.22 46.90 29.07
C PRO A 162 16.30 45.64 29.96
N GLN A 163 17.09 44.69 29.47
CA GLN A 163 17.64 43.52 30.16
C GLN A 163 18.38 43.87 31.46
N VAL A 164 18.05 43.19 32.56
CA VAL A 164 19.02 42.87 33.62
C VAL A 164 18.91 41.39 33.98
N CYS A 165 19.94 40.67 33.55
CA CYS A 165 20.23 39.31 33.93
C CYS A 165 20.69 39.30 35.39
N TYR A 166 19.92 38.70 36.30
CA TYR A 166 20.43 38.28 37.61
C TYR A 166 20.54 36.77 37.65
N LYS A 167 21.79 36.36 37.68
CA LYS A 167 22.32 35.01 37.72
C LYS A 167 22.02 34.37 39.08
N LEU A 168 21.63 33.09 39.03
CA LEU A 168 21.47 32.17 40.15
C LEU A 168 22.50 32.34 41.28
N HIS A 169 22.04 32.25 42.52
CA HIS A 169 22.80 31.67 43.62
C HIS A 169 21.95 30.62 44.36
N ILE A 170 22.47 29.40 44.34
CA ILE A 170 22.09 28.25 45.15
C ILE A 170 22.57 28.48 46.59
N THR A 171 21.74 28.15 47.57
CA THR A 171 22.05 27.57 48.90
C THR A 171 20.72 27.43 49.64
N SER A 172 20.14 26.24 49.80
CA SER A 172 20.37 25.27 50.90
C SER A 172 19.83 25.73 52.27
N LEU A 173 19.20 24.78 52.97
CA LEU A 173 18.71 24.76 54.38
C LEU A 173 17.31 25.38 54.56
N GLN A 174 16.32 24.69 55.15
CA GLN A 174 16.36 23.73 56.26
C GLN A 174 15.30 22.63 56.11
#